data_AF-A0A2H5YB30-F1
#
_entry.id   AF-A0A2H5YB30-F1
#
_cell.length_a   1.000
_cell.length_b   1.000
_cell.length_c   1.000
_cell.angle_alpha   90.00
_cell.angle_beta   90.00
_cell.angle_gamma   90.00
#
_symmetry.space_group_name_H-M   'P 1'
#
loop_
_entity.id
_entity.type
_entity.pdbx_description
1 polymer ?
#
loop_
_entity_poly.entity_id
_entity_poly.type
_entity_poly.pdbx_seq_one_letter_code
_entity_poly.pdbx_strand_id
1 'polypeptide(L)'
;MTSPRIIALDGPVAAGKTAVGKALAHRLGWRFLDTGAMYRAVAWAALQRHIAPDDANALTTLAQSLHIHLANGPDPRWLVDGQDVTHALRTPAVEAIVSQVSAVPGVRQVLVARQRALAQEGNIIVAGRDIGTVVLPRAPLKIFLLASLETRARRRWLELQASPHSPPPTLEEVRRALEERDRRDSTRSTSPLRPAPDAILLDTDPYTIDEVVQRILALAEEKWGALHG
;
A
#
# COMPACT_ATOMS: atom_id res chain seq x y z
N MET A 1 -5.32 18.78 21.67
CA MET A 1 -4.99 17.46 21.09
C MET A 1 -3.72 17.63 20.26
N THR A 2 -2.71 16.80 20.50
CA THR A 2 -1.47 16.84 19.70
C THR A 2 -1.76 16.34 18.29
N SER A 3 -1.17 16.99 17.27
CA SER A 3 -1.30 16.53 15.88
C SER A 3 -0.75 15.10 15.75
N PRO A 4 -1.39 14.22 14.97
CA PRO A 4 -0.95 12.84 14.83
C PRO A 4 0.45 12.77 14.21
N ARG A 5 1.29 11.89 14.74
CA ARG A 5 2.57 11.52 14.12
C ARG A 5 2.27 10.57 12.96
N ILE A 6 2.71 10.94 11.76
CA ILE A 6 2.42 10.19 10.52
C ILE A 6 3.74 9.83 9.85
N ILE A 7 3.89 8.54 9.52
CA ILE A 7 4.95 8.05 8.63
C ILE A 7 4.30 7.62 7.31
N ALA A 8 4.63 8.31 6.23
CA ALA A 8 4.27 7.92 4.87
C ALA A 8 5.33 6.99 4.29
N LEU A 9 4.93 5.79 3.84
CA LEU A 9 5.79 4.82 3.17
C LEU A 9 5.37 4.65 1.70
N ASP A 10 6.15 5.21 0.80
CA ASP A 10 5.98 5.08 -0.65
C ASP A 10 7.06 4.19 -1.26
N GLY A 11 6.87 3.80 -2.52
CA GLY A 11 7.81 2.96 -3.27
C GLY A 11 7.13 2.03 -4.27
N PRO A 12 7.91 1.32 -5.11
CA PRO A 12 7.39 0.38 -6.10
C PRO A 12 6.78 -0.89 -5.46
N VAL A 13 6.11 -1.70 -6.28
CA VAL A 13 5.55 -2.98 -5.82
C VAL A 13 6.66 -3.87 -5.28
N ALA A 14 6.37 -4.64 -4.24
CA ALA A 14 7.30 -5.58 -3.62
C ALA A 14 8.58 -4.93 -3.04
N ALA A 15 8.61 -3.60 -2.84
CA ALA A 15 9.66 -2.90 -2.10
C ALA A 15 9.63 -3.13 -0.57
N GLY A 16 8.81 -4.06 -0.07
CA GLY A 16 8.74 -4.37 1.37
C GLY A 16 7.84 -3.45 2.22
N LYS A 17 7.17 -2.45 1.64
CA LYS A 17 6.33 -1.46 2.37
C LYS A 17 5.37 -2.05 3.40
N THR A 18 4.59 -3.07 3.02
CA THR A 18 3.60 -3.67 3.93
C THR A 18 4.28 -4.39 5.10
N ALA A 19 5.40 -5.08 4.86
CA ALA A 19 6.13 -5.78 5.90
C ALA A 19 6.79 -4.80 6.87
N VAL A 20 7.51 -3.79 6.33
CA VAL A 20 8.14 -2.72 7.10
C VAL A 20 7.10 -1.91 7.88
N GLY A 21 5.98 -1.55 7.26
CA GLY A 21 4.93 -0.76 7.91
C GLY A 21 4.24 -1.51 9.05
N LYS A 22 3.95 -2.81 8.88
CA LYS A 22 3.42 -3.66 9.97
C LYS A 22 4.42 -3.78 11.12
N ALA A 23 5.70 -4.00 10.83
CA ALA A 23 6.74 -4.13 11.84
C ALA A 23 6.95 -2.81 12.61
N LEU A 24 6.96 -1.67 11.92
CA LEU A 24 7.02 -0.34 12.56
C LEU A 24 5.81 -0.12 13.47
N ALA A 25 4.60 -0.43 12.99
CA ALA A 25 3.37 -0.24 13.75
C ALA A 25 3.36 -1.09 15.03
N HIS A 26 3.80 -2.34 14.93
CA HIS A 26 3.95 -3.23 16.08
C HIS A 26 4.95 -2.67 17.10
N ARG A 27 6.14 -2.22 16.68
CA ARG A 27 7.18 -1.70 17.60
C ARG A 27 6.80 -0.37 18.26
N LEU A 28 6.03 0.46 17.56
CA LEU A 28 5.61 1.78 18.03
C LEU A 28 4.27 1.77 18.77
N GLY A 29 3.49 0.69 18.68
CA GLY A 29 2.09 0.67 19.11
C GLY A 29 1.20 1.61 18.29
N TRP A 30 1.57 1.87 17.03
CA TRP A 30 0.85 2.78 16.14
C TRP A 30 -0.08 2.00 15.22
N ARG A 31 -1.01 2.72 14.57
CA ARG A 31 -1.86 2.13 13.54
C ARG A 31 -1.08 1.91 12.25
N PHE A 32 -1.52 0.94 11.44
CA PHE A 32 -1.01 0.71 10.09
C PHE A 32 -2.14 0.71 9.06
N LEU A 33 -1.95 1.44 7.97
CA LEU A 33 -2.86 1.47 6.82
C LEU A 33 -2.12 1.10 5.53
N ASP A 34 -2.45 -0.06 4.95
CA ASP A 34 -2.09 -0.42 3.58
C ASP A 34 -3.15 0.11 2.62
N THR A 35 -2.88 1.25 1.99
CA THR A 35 -3.85 1.87 1.06
C THR A 35 -4.10 1.00 -0.17
N GLY A 36 -3.13 0.16 -0.56
CA GLY A 36 -3.27 -0.79 -1.66
C GLY A 36 -4.36 -1.84 -1.40
N ALA A 37 -4.58 -2.22 -0.14
CA ALA A 37 -5.69 -3.10 0.23
C ALA A 37 -7.06 -2.45 -0.03
N MET A 38 -7.20 -1.14 0.16
CA MET A 38 -8.45 -0.44 -0.15
C MET A 38 -8.77 -0.43 -1.66
N TYR A 39 -7.76 -0.23 -2.51
CA TYR A 39 -7.95 -0.34 -3.96
C TYR A 39 -8.28 -1.78 -4.38
N ARG A 40 -7.65 -2.78 -3.74
CA ARG A 40 -7.98 -4.20 -3.94
C ARG A 40 -9.40 -4.53 -3.49
N ALA A 41 -9.91 -3.89 -2.44
CA ALA A 41 -11.28 -4.08 -1.99
C ALA A 41 -12.29 -3.60 -3.04
N VAL A 42 -12.04 -2.45 -3.68
CA VAL A 42 -12.88 -1.98 -4.80
C VAL A 42 -12.78 -2.93 -5.99
N ALA A 43 -11.57 -3.38 -6.34
CA ALA A 43 -11.37 -4.34 -7.41
C ALA A 43 -12.07 -5.68 -7.14
N TRP A 44 -11.94 -6.23 -5.93
CA TRP A 44 -12.66 -7.43 -5.51
C TRP A 44 -14.17 -7.25 -5.65
N ALA A 45 -14.72 -6.15 -5.14
CA ALA A 45 -16.15 -5.88 -5.24
C ALA A 45 -16.62 -5.71 -6.70
N ALA A 46 -15.79 -5.12 -7.57
CA ALA A 46 -16.09 -5.01 -9.00
C ALA A 46 -16.20 -6.39 -9.65
N LEU A 47 -15.29 -7.33 -9.32
CA LEU A 47 -15.38 -8.71 -9.78
C LEU A 47 -16.64 -9.41 -9.28
N GLN A 48 -17.00 -9.25 -7.99
CA GLN A 48 -18.21 -9.85 -7.43
C GLN A 48 -19.50 -9.31 -8.08
N ARG A 49 -19.49 -8.05 -8.53
CA ARG A 49 -20.64 -7.38 -9.15
C ARG A 49 -20.57 -7.36 -10.68
N HIS A 50 -19.63 -8.10 -11.28
CA HIS A 50 -19.40 -8.16 -12.73
C HIS A 50 -19.24 -6.79 -13.40
N ILE A 51 -18.63 -5.83 -12.71
CA ILE A 51 -18.32 -4.49 -13.25
C ILE A 51 -17.01 -4.57 -14.03
N ALA A 52 -17.03 -4.08 -15.26
CA ALA A 52 -15.86 -4.09 -16.14
C ALA A 52 -14.73 -3.17 -15.59
N PRO A 53 -13.45 -3.58 -15.64
CA PRO A 53 -12.32 -2.78 -15.13
C PRO A 53 -12.09 -1.44 -15.84
N ASP A 54 -12.67 -1.25 -17.02
CA ASP A 54 -12.61 -0.05 -17.85
C ASP A 54 -13.85 0.85 -17.73
N ASP A 55 -14.90 0.43 -17.01
CA ASP A 55 -16.06 1.27 -16.71
C ASP A 55 -15.78 2.21 -15.52
N ALA A 56 -15.15 3.35 -15.84
CA ALA A 56 -14.77 4.35 -14.86
C ALA A 56 -15.96 4.88 -14.03
N ASN A 57 -17.16 4.99 -14.62
CA ASN A 57 -18.34 5.54 -13.96
C ASN A 57 -18.94 4.52 -12.98
N ALA A 58 -19.08 3.26 -13.40
CA ALA A 58 -19.54 2.19 -12.53
C ALA A 58 -18.57 1.93 -11.38
N LEU A 59 -17.26 1.94 -11.64
CA LEU A 59 -16.23 1.79 -10.60
C LEU A 59 -16.25 2.94 -9.59
N THR A 60 -16.48 4.17 -10.04
CA THR A 60 -16.60 5.33 -9.15
C THR A 60 -17.83 5.21 -8.25
N THR A 61 -18.98 4.88 -8.84
CA THR A 61 -20.24 4.66 -8.10
C THR A 61 -20.09 3.52 -7.08
N LEU A 62 -19.44 2.42 -7.49
CA LEU A 62 -19.09 1.32 -6.61
C LEU A 62 -18.26 1.81 -5.42
N ALA A 63 -17.15 2.49 -5.67
CA ALA A 63 -16.26 2.98 -4.62
C ALA A 63 -16.96 3.91 -3.62
N GLN A 64 -17.90 4.74 -4.09
CA GLN A 64 -18.73 5.61 -3.23
C GLN A 64 -19.63 4.80 -2.30
N SER A 65 -20.25 3.74 -2.82
CA SER A 65 -21.21 2.90 -2.08
C SER A 65 -20.58 1.93 -1.08
N LEU A 66 -19.35 1.46 -1.33
CA LEU A 66 -18.74 0.40 -0.51
C LEU A 66 -18.40 0.88 0.90
N HIS A 67 -18.70 0.04 1.89
CA HIS A 67 -18.19 0.19 3.26
C HIS A 67 -16.93 -0.68 3.43
N ILE A 68 -15.76 -0.03 3.39
CA ILE A 68 -14.46 -0.70 3.55
C ILE A 68 -13.93 -0.41 4.94
N HIS A 69 -13.71 -1.44 5.74
CA HIS A 69 -13.25 -1.32 7.12
C HIS A 69 -12.06 -2.26 7.39
N LEU A 70 -11.06 -1.77 8.12
CA LEU A 70 -10.00 -2.61 8.68
C LEU A 70 -10.34 -2.88 10.14
N ALA A 71 -10.80 -4.10 10.42
CA ALA A 71 -11.06 -4.55 11.77
C ALA A 71 -9.73 -4.73 12.51
N ASN A 72 -9.58 -4.03 13.63
CA ASN A 72 -8.39 -4.11 14.49
C ASN A 72 -8.36 -5.44 15.26
N GLY A 73 -7.15 -5.92 15.54
CA GLY A 73 -6.91 -7.16 16.29
C GLY A 73 -5.49 -7.67 16.05
N PRO A 74 -5.09 -8.77 16.71
CA PRO A 74 -3.79 -9.40 16.48
C PRO A 74 -3.59 -9.81 15.01
N ASP A 75 -4.69 -10.19 14.34
CA ASP A 75 -4.76 -10.43 12.90
C ASP A 75 -5.75 -9.45 12.25
N PRO A 76 -5.29 -8.29 11.74
CA PRO A 76 -6.15 -7.28 11.14
C PRO A 76 -6.89 -7.82 9.92
N ARG A 77 -8.20 -7.59 9.85
CA ARG A 77 -9.05 -8.12 8.77
C ARG A 77 -9.69 -7.01 7.94
N TRP A 78 -9.65 -7.17 6.63
CA TRP A 78 -10.37 -6.28 5.72
C TRP A 78 -11.80 -6.77 5.54
N LEU A 79 -12.74 -5.92 5.93
CA LEU A 79 -14.16 -6.13 5.73
C LEU A 79 -14.67 -5.22 4.59
N VAL A 80 -15.46 -5.79 3.69
CA VAL A 80 -16.19 -5.05 2.65
C VAL A 80 -17.67 -5.38 2.80
N ASP A 81 -18.48 -4.36 3.09
CA ASP A 81 -19.93 -4.51 3.38
C ASP A 81 -20.20 -5.59 4.45
N GLY A 82 -19.30 -5.68 5.44
CA GLY A 82 -19.37 -6.66 6.54
C GLY A 82 -18.74 -8.03 6.25
N GLN A 83 -18.36 -8.32 5.00
CA GLN A 83 -17.73 -9.59 4.62
C GLN A 83 -16.20 -9.53 4.79
N ASP A 84 -15.61 -10.54 5.43
CA ASP A 84 -14.15 -10.71 5.49
C ASP A 84 -13.60 -11.11 4.11
N VAL A 85 -12.78 -10.21 3.55
CA VAL A 85 -12.16 -10.36 2.24
C VAL A 85 -10.64 -10.44 2.31
N THR A 86 -10.06 -10.54 3.52
CA THR A 86 -8.62 -10.39 3.77
C THR A 86 -7.76 -11.23 2.84
N HIS A 87 -8.11 -12.50 2.65
CA HIS A 87 -7.41 -13.40 1.72
C HIS A 87 -7.79 -13.15 0.25
N ALA A 88 -9.07 -12.84 -0.01
CA ALA A 88 -9.59 -12.60 -1.35
C ALA A 88 -8.91 -11.40 -2.05
N LEU A 89 -8.49 -10.38 -1.28
CA LEU A 89 -7.84 -9.19 -1.81
C LEU A 89 -6.56 -9.50 -2.61
N ARG A 90 -5.83 -10.57 -2.27
CA ARG A 90 -4.54 -10.92 -2.92
C ARG A 90 -4.66 -12.01 -3.97
N THR A 91 -5.87 -12.42 -4.33
CA THR A 91 -6.08 -13.42 -5.37
C THR A 91 -5.56 -12.92 -6.74
N PRO A 92 -5.13 -13.83 -7.64
CA PRO A 92 -4.67 -13.46 -8.97
C PRO A 92 -5.69 -12.61 -9.75
N ALA A 93 -6.99 -12.92 -9.60
CA ALA A 93 -8.06 -12.17 -10.25
C ALA A 93 -8.12 -10.70 -9.79
N VAL A 94 -7.99 -10.45 -8.49
CA VAL A 94 -7.96 -9.07 -7.95
C VAL A 94 -6.69 -8.33 -8.35
N GLU A 95 -5.52 -8.99 -8.26
CA GLU A 95 -4.24 -8.40 -8.66
C GLU A 95 -4.20 -8.05 -10.16
N ALA A 96 -4.92 -8.82 -11.01
CA ALA A 96 -5.00 -8.57 -12.45
C ALA A 96 -5.69 -7.23 -12.80
N ILE A 97 -6.70 -6.83 -12.03
CA ILE A 97 -7.51 -5.63 -12.35
C ILE A 97 -7.23 -4.43 -11.46
N VAL A 98 -6.60 -4.60 -10.28
CA VAL A 98 -6.42 -3.51 -9.30
C VAL A 98 -5.69 -2.29 -9.88
N SER A 99 -4.73 -2.51 -10.79
CA SER A 99 -4.01 -1.40 -11.42
C SER A 99 -4.95 -0.50 -12.23
N GLN A 100 -5.88 -1.09 -12.99
CA GLN A 100 -6.88 -0.36 -13.79
C GLN A 100 -7.84 0.40 -12.87
N VAL A 101 -8.39 -0.28 -11.86
CA VAL A 101 -9.29 0.33 -10.86
C VAL A 101 -8.61 1.49 -10.13
N SER A 102 -7.34 1.34 -9.75
CA SER A 102 -6.58 2.38 -9.04
C SER A 102 -6.19 3.59 -9.89
N ALA A 103 -6.33 3.49 -11.22
CA ALA A 103 -6.10 4.57 -12.17
C ALA A 103 -7.36 5.42 -12.40
N VAL A 104 -8.56 4.94 -12.05
CA VAL A 104 -9.82 5.68 -12.23
C VAL A 104 -9.86 6.91 -11.31
N PRO A 105 -9.95 8.14 -11.84
CA PRO A 105 -9.90 9.36 -11.01
C PRO A 105 -10.99 9.42 -9.92
N GLY A 106 -12.22 9.02 -10.24
CA GLY A 106 -13.33 9.03 -9.28
C GLY A 106 -13.14 8.04 -8.13
N VAL A 107 -12.63 6.83 -8.41
CA VAL A 107 -12.23 5.87 -7.37
C VAL A 107 -11.15 6.46 -6.47
N ARG A 108 -10.12 7.07 -7.07
CA ARG A 108 -9.02 7.72 -6.31
C ARG A 108 -9.54 8.83 -5.42
N GLN A 109 -10.40 9.71 -5.93
CA GLN A 109 -10.97 10.83 -5.17
C GLN A 109 -11.66 10.31 -3.89
N VAL A 110 -12.49 9.28 -4.02
CA VAL A 110 -13.21 8.67 -2.90
C VAL A 110 -12.25 8.03 -1.90
N LEU A 111 -11.33 7.19 -2.37
CA LEU A 111 -10.43 6.47 -1.48
C LEU A 111 -9.42 7.38 -0.80
N VAL A 112 -8.89 8.40 -1.48
CA VAL A 112 -7.97 9.39 -0.89
C VAL A 112 -8.66 10.16 0.24
N ALA A 113 -9.93 10.56 0.06
CA ALA A 113 -10.69 11.23 1.12
C ALA A 113 -10.81 10.34 2.36
N ARG A 114 -11.14 9.05 2.18
CA ARG A 114 -11.23 8.06 3.27
C ARG A 114 -9.87 7.81 3.94
N GLN A 115 -8.80 7.68 3.18
CA GLN A 115 -7.44 7.49 3.69
C GLN A 115 -6.98 8.68 4.53
N ARG A 116 -7.31 9.91 4.11
CA ARG A 116 -7.02 11.12 4.88
C ARG A 116 -7.77 11.15 6.21
N ALA A 117 -9.06 10.78 6.21
CA ALA A 117 -9.85 10.71 7.44
C ALA A 117 -9.24 9.72 8.44
N LEU A 118 -8.92 8.50 7.99
CA LEU A 118 -8.26 7.47 8.82
C LEU A 118 -6.92 7.94 9.37
N ALA A 119 -6.17 8.76 8.63
CA ALA A 119 -4.87 9.26 9.05
C ALA A 119 -4.94 10.35 10.14
N GLN A 120 -6.11 10.93 10.40
CA GLN A 120 -6.29 11.91 11.48
C GLN A 120 -6.55 11.26 12.86
N GLU A 121 -6.87 9.98 12.88
CA GLU A 121 -7.29 9.26 14.08
C GLU A 121 -6.10 8.67 14.87
N GLY A 122 -5.15 9.53 15.24
CA GLY A 122 -3.96 9.18 16.03
C GLY A 122 -2.72 8.82 15.21
N ASN A 123 -1.69 8.33 15.89
CA ASN A 123 -0.41 8.02 15.25
C ASN A 123 -0.53 6.83 14.30
N ILE A 124 0.01 6.98 13.08
CA ILE A 124 -0.23 6.03 12.00
C ILE A 124 0.95 5.93 11.02
N ILE A 125 1.16 4.72 10.52
CA ILE A 125 2.00 4.44 9.35
C ILE A 125 1.08 4.15 8.17
N VAL A 126 1.27 4.88 7.07
CA VAL A 126 0.44 4.76 5.87
C VAL A 126 1.32 4.35 4.70
N ALA A 127 1.06 3.18 4.14
CA ALA A 127 1.81 2.63 3.02
C ALA A 127 1.03 2.74 1.70
N GLY A 128 1.72 3.13 0.63
CA GLY A 128 1.15 3.28 -0.70
C GLY A 128 2.17 3.62 -1.78
N ARG A 129 1.77 4.45 -2.74
CA ARG A 129 2.59 4.86 -3.89
C ARG A 129 2.73 6.36 -4.06
N ASP A 130 1.78 7.11 -3.52
CA ASP A 130 1.66 8.54 -3.60
C ASP A 130 1.17 9.12 -2.27
N ILE A 131 1.53 8.47 -1.16
CA ILE A 131 1.14 8.91 0.18
C ILE A 131 1.77 10.26 0.48
N GLY A 132 3.09 10.39 0.36
CA GLY A 132 3.83 11.62 0.65
C GLY A 132 3.65 12.72 -0.39
N THR A 133 3.10 12.43 -1.57
CA THR A 133 2.90 13.40 -2.66
C THR A 133 1.45 13.85 -2.83
N VAL A 134 0.47 12.96 -2.59
CA VAL A 134 -0.95 13.21 -2.90
C VAL A 134 -1.84 12.98 -1.69
N VAL A 135 -1.75 11.83 -1.02
CA VAL A 135 -2.68 11.50 0.06
C VAL A 135 -2.41 12.38 1.28
N LEU A 136 -1.17 12.40 1.74
CA LEU A 136 -0.68 13.09 2.94
C LEU A 136 0.57 13.93 2.60
N PRO A 137 0.44 14.98 1.75
CA PRO A 137 1.58 15.81 1.35
C PRO A 137 2.21 16.58 2.51
N ARG A 138 1.54 16.65 3.67
CA ARG A 138 2.04 17.24 4.90
C ARG A 138 2.42 16.19 5.96
N ALA A 139 2.52 14.91 5.58
CA ALA A 139 3.02 13.86 6.48
C ALA A 139 4.39 14.29 7.01
N PRO A 140 4.61 14.30 8.34
CA PRO A 140 5.86 14.83 8.85
C PRO A 140 7.05 13.96 8.46
N LEU A 141 6.96 12.63 8.48
CA LEU A 141 8.03 11.75 8.00
C LEU A 141 7.58 11.04 6.73
N LYS A 142 8.35 11.18 5.65
CA LYS A 142 8.09 10.55 4.35
C LYS A 142 9.30 9.70 3.97
N ILE A 143 9.08 8.42 3.78
CA ILE A 143 10.10 7.47 3.34
C ILE A 143 9.68 6.92 1.98
N PHE A 144 10.60 6.93 1.04
CA PHE A 144 10.43 6.24 -0.25
C PHE A 144 11.37 5.04 -0.28
N LEU A 145 10.81 3.84 -0.17
CA LEU A 145 11.56 2.60 -0.21
C LEU A 145 11.97 2.28 -1.65
N LEU A 146 13.26 2.07 -1.85
CA LEU A 146 13.86 1.62 -3.10
C LEU A 146 14.31 0.16 -2.96
N ALA A 147 14.22 -0.57 -4.06
CA ALA A 147 14.79 -1.90 -4.22
C ALA A 147 14.94 -2.18 -5.71
N SER A 148 16.01 -2.87 -6.10
CA SER A 148 16.21 -3.27 -7.50
C SER A 148 15.06 -4.15 -7.99
N LEU A 149 14.82 -4.15 -9.29
CA LEU A 149 13.82 -5.02 -9.91
C LEU A 149 14.10 -6.50 -9.58
N GLU A 150 15.36 -6.91 -9.56
CA GLU A 150 15.80 -8.25 -9.20
C GLU A 150 15.41 -8.63 -7.76
N THR A 151 15.73 -7.78 -6.78
CA THR A 151 15.34 -7.99 -5.38
C THR A 151 13.83 -8.09 -5.23
N ARG A 152 13.08 -7.20 -5.89
CA ARG A 152 11.61 -7.17 -5.83
C ARG A 152 10.98 -8.39 -6.49
N ALA A 153 11.50 -8.82 -7.64
CA ALA A 153 11.07 -10.03 -8.34
C ALA A 153 11.31 -11.26 -7.47
N ARG A 154 12.50 -11.40 -6.88
CA ARG A 154 12.82 -12.52 -5.98
C ARG A 154 11.92 -12.54 -4.75
N ARG A 155 11.72 -11.40 -4.07
CA ARG A 155 10.83 -11.29 -2.90
C ARG A 155 9.39 -11.67 -3.26
N ARG A 156 8.88 -11.17 -4.39
CA ARG A 156 7.51 -11.47 -4.85
C ARG A 156 7.35 -12.91 -5.28
N TRP A 157 8.35 -13.48 -5.96
CA TRP A 157 8.35 -14.88 -6.37
C TRP A 157 8.29 -15.82 -5.16
N LEU A 158 9.08 -15.55 -4.11
CA LEU A 158 9.01 -16.30 -2.85
C LEU A 158 7.63 -16.17 -2.16
N GLU A 159 7.02 -14.98 -2.16
CA GLU A 159 5.66 -14.77 -1.63
C GLU A 159 4.63 -15.63 -2.39
N LEU A 160 4.75 -15.70 -3.72
CA LEU A 160 3.83 -16.46 -4.57
C LEU A 160 4.04 -17.98 -4.43
N GLN A 161 5.29 -18.42 -4.25
CA GLN A 161 5.61 -19.83 -3.97
C GLN A 161 5.04 -20.33 -2.64
N ALA A 162 4.96 -19.45 -1.64
CA ALA A 162 4.35 -19.76 -0.35
C ALA A 162 2.80 -19.76 -0.38
N SER A 163 2.20 -19.29 -1.48
CA SER A 163 0.75 -19.28 -1.65
C SER A 163 0.23 -20.65 -2.11
N PRO A 164 -0.90 -21.16 -1.58
CA PRO A 164 -1.43 -22.47 -1.91
C PRO A 164 -2.04 -22.58 -3.34
N HIS A 165 -1.75 -21.64 -4.24
CA HIS A 165 -2.30 -21.61 -5.59
C HIS A 165 -1.25 -22.09 -6.60
N SER A 166 -1.51 -23.21 -7.28
CA SER A 166 -0.58 -23.90 -8.18
C SER A 166 -0.92 -23.75 -9.67
N PRO A 167 0.05 -23.84 -10.58
CA PRO A 167 1.50 -23.75 -10.34
C PRO A 167 1.94 -22.28 -10.14
N PRO A 168 2.97 -22.02 -9.31
CA PRO A 168 3.49 -20.67 -9.13
C PRO A 168 4.18 -20.17 -10.42
N PRO A 169 4.12 -18.87 -10.72
CA PRO A 169 4.82 -18.31 -11.87
C PRO A 169 6.34 -18.45 -11.72
N THR A 170 7.03 -18.49 -12.84
CA THR A 170 8.49 -18.41 -12.89
C THR A 170 8.99 -17.04 -12.43
N LEU A 171 10.25 -16.99 -11.98
CA LEU A 171 10.88 -15.72 -11.58
C LEU A 171 10.86 -14.68 -12.72
N GLU A 172 11.06 -15.12 -13.96
CA GLU A 172 11.05 -14.24 -15.14
C GLU A 172 9.66 -13.67 -15.43
N GLU A 173 8.60 -14.46 -15.28
CA GLU A 173 7.21 -13.97 -15.40
C GLU A 173 6.90 -12.93 -14.32
N VAL A 174 7.34 -13.17 -13.08
CA VAL A 174 7.19 -12.21 -11.98
C VAL A 174 7.97 -10.92 -12.28
N ARG A 175 9.21 -11.03 -12.77
CA ARG A 175 10.06 -9.89 -13.13
C ARG A 175 9.39 -9.03 -14.20
N ARG A 176 8.93 -9.63 -15.31
CA ARG A 176 8.21 -8.93 -16.38
C ARG A 176 6.93 -8.27 -15.90
N ALA A 177 6.16 -8.96 -15.07
CA ALA A 177 4.92 -8.41 -14.50
C ALA A 177 5.18 -7.19 -13.61
N LEU A 178 6.26 -7.21 -12.82
CA LEU A 178 6.66 -6.06 -12.01
C LEU A 178 7.16 -4.89 -12.87
N GLU A 179 7.98 -5.16 -13.88
CA GLU A 179 8.49 -4.14 -14.81
C GLU A 179 7.35 -3.42 -15.53
N GLU A 180 6.40 -4.16 -16.09
CA GLU A 180 5.23 -3.58 -16.75
C GLU A 180 4.33 -2.80 -15.78
N ARG A 181 4.24 -3.25 -14.52
CA ARG A 181 3.50 -2.52 -13.49
C ARG A 181 4.20 -1.22 -13.13
N ASP A 182 5.51 -1.23 -12.91
CA ASP A 182 6.30 -0.03 -12.61
C ASP A 182 6.25 0.98 -13.77
N ARG A 183 6.30 0.51 -15.02
CA ARG A 183 6.11 1.35 -16.22
C ARG A 183 4.75 2.03 -16.20
N ARG A 184 3.65 1.30 -15.94
CA ARG A 184 2.30 1.87 -15.85
C ARG A 184 2.16 2.85 -14.69
N ASP A 185 2.69 2.52 -13.51
CA ASP A 185 2.61 3.38 -12.32
C ASP A 185 3.44 4.67 -12.44
N SER A 186 4.55 4.65 -13.19
CA SER A 186 5.42 5.81 -13.38
C SER A 186 4.98 6.73 -14.53
N THR A 187 4.30 6.18 -15.55
CA THR A 187 3.82 6.91 -16.74
C THR A 187 2.36 7.37 -16.64
N ARG A 188 1.61 6.97 -15.60
CA ARG A 188 0.24 7.44 -15.41
C ARG A 188 0.16 8.97 -15.30
N SER A 189 -0.85 9.54 -15.97
CA SER A 189 -1.11 10.98 -15.95
C SER A 189 -1.49 11.49 -14.56
N THR A 190 -2.17 10.67 -13.76
CA THR A 190 -2.60 11.02 -12.40
C THR A 190 -1.73 10.36 -11.33
N SER A 191 -1.07 11.19 -10.50
CA SER A 191 -0.29 10.76 -9.33
C SER A 191 0.86 9.78 -9.64
N PRO A 192 1.75 10.02 -10.63
CA PRO A 192 2.81 9.07 -10.98
C PRO A 192 3.65 8.63 -9.76
N LEU A 193 4.07 7.38 -9.71
CA LEU A 193 4.94 6.86 -8.66
C LEU A 193 6.28 7.61 -8.67
N ARG A 194 6.43 8.56 -7.75
CA ARG A 194 7.61 9.40 -7.58
C ARG A 194 7.77 9.75 -6.11
N PRO A 195 9.01 9.87 -5.61
CA PRO A 195 9.24 10.36 -4.25
C PRO A 195 8.73 11.80 -4.11
N ALA A 196 8.24 12.14 -2.93
CA ALA A 196 8.01 13.53 -2.57
C ALA A 196 9.35 14.28 -2.50
N PRO A 197 9.39 15.61 -2.78
CA PRO A 197 10.64 16.38 -2.73
C PRO A 197 11.39 16.29 -1.40
N ASP A 198 10.65 16.13 -0.31
CA ASP A 198 11.12 16.00 1.08
C ASP A 198 11.12 14.54 1.58
N ALA A 199 10.93 13.55 0.69
CA ALA A 199 11.00 12.14 1.06
C ALA A 199 12.45 11.68 1.20
N ILE A 200 12.72 10.93 2.27
CA ILE A 200 13.98 10.23 2.46
C ILE A 200 13.96 8.98 1.58
N LEU A 201 14.91 8.89 0.65
CA LEU A 201 15.09 7.71 -0.19
C LEU A 201 15.85 6.65 0.61
N LEU A 202 15.27 5.47 0.75
CA LEU A 202 15.88 4.37 1.50
C LEU A 202 16.00 3.14 0.62
N ASP A 203 17.22 2.85 0.17
CA ASP A 203 17.54 1.58 -0.49
C ASP A 203 17.43 0.42 0.51
N THR A 204 16.67 -0.61 0.13
CA THR A 204 16.37 -1.79 0.95
C THR A 204 17.01 -3.06 0.42
N ASP A 205 17.79 -2.99 -0.68
CA ASP A 205 18.50 -4.15 -1.23
C ASP A 205 19.51 -4.77 -0.24
N PRO A 206 20.37 -3.99 0.45
CA PRO A 206 21.39 -4.56 1.33
C PRO A 206 20.87 -4.91 2.73
N TYR A 207 19.57 -4.69 3.00
CA TYR A 207 19.03 -4.75 4.36
C TYR A 207 17.91 -5.78 4.50
N THR A 208 17.89 -6.43 5.66
CA THR A 208 16.75 -7.18 6.18
C THR A 208 15.61 -6.25 6.55
N ILE A 209 14.40 -6.79 6.71
CA ILE A 209 13.23 -6.00 7.14
C ILE A 209 13.51 -5.32 8.48
N ASP A 210 14.12 -6.03 9.44
CA ASP A 210 14.42 -5.46 10.76
C ASP A 210 15.42 -4.31 10.69
N GLU A 211 16.47 -4.41 9.86
CA GLU A 211 17.41 -3.31 9.65
C GLU A 211 16.76 -2.09 9.01
N VAL A 212 15.88 -2.28 8.01
CA VAL A 212 15.09 -1.20 7.41
C VAL A 212 14.20 -0.54 8.46
N VAL A 213 13.54 -1.33 9.30
CA VAL A 213 12.70 -0.84 10.40
C VAL A 213 13.53 -0.02 11.40
N GLN A 214 14.70 -0.51 11.82
CA GLN A 214 15.57 0.24 12.73
C GLN A 214 16.00 1.59 12.17
N ARG A 215 16.34 1.64 10.89
CA ARG A 215 16.69 2.90 10.21
C ARG A 215 15.53 3.90 10.23
N ILE A 216 14.32 3.44 9.97
CA ILE A 216 13.13 4.32 9.99
C ILE A 216 12.78 4.75 11.42
N LEU A 217 12.99 3.90 12.42
CA LEU A 217 12.83 4.26 13.84
C LEU A 217 13.82 5.36 14.25
N ALA A 218 15.09 5.24 13.88
CA ALA A 218 16.09 6.27 14.16
C ALA A 218 15.71 7.63 13.53
N LEU A 219 15.21 7.63 12.30
CA LEU A 219 14.70 8.85 11.64
C LEU A 219 13.47 9.43 12.34
N ALA A 220 12.59 8.57 12.85
CA ALA A 220 11.44 9.00 13.63
C ALA A 220 11.86 9.59 14.99
N GLU A 221 12.85 9.00 15.67
CA GLU A 221 13.43 9.51 16.92
C GLU A 221 14.11 10.87 16.72
N GLU A 222 14.91 11.03 15.66
CA GLU A 222 15.51 12.32 15.30
C GLU A 222 14.44 13.40 15.11
N LYS A 223 13.30 13.02 14.54
CA LYS A 223 12.21 13.94 14.21
C LYS A 223 11.32 14.33 15.38
N TRP A 224 11.09 13.41 16.32
CA TRP A 224 10.08 13.57 17.37
C TRP A 224 10.60 13.36 18.80
N GLY A 225 11.89 13.06 18.97
CA GLY A 225 12.47 12.62 20.24
C GLY A 225 12.00 11.20 20.61
N ALA A 226 11.90 10.93 21.92
CA ALA A 226 11.42 9.64 22.40
C ALA A 226 10.08 9.24 21.76
N LEU A 227 10.06 8.06 21.14
CA LEU A 227 8.89 7.53 20.43
C LEU A 227 7.91 6.79 21.34
N HIS A 228 8.41 6.34 22.50
CA HIS A 228 7.64 5.79 23.60
C HIS A 228 7.57 6.84 24.71
N GLY A 229 6.35 7.27 25.03
CA GLY A 229 6.03 8.07 26.21
C GLY A 229 5.21 7.23 27.16
#